data_AF-A0A9E1WU15-F1
#
_entry.id   AF-A0A9E1WU15-F1
#
_cell.length_a   1.000
_cell.length_b   1.000
_cell.length_c   1.000
_cell.angle_alpha   90.00
_cell.angle_beta   90.00
_cell.angle_gamma   90.00
#
_symmetry.space_group_name_H-M   'P 1'
#
loop_
_entity.id
_entity.type
_entity.pdbx_description
1 polymer ?
#
loop_
_entity_poly.entity_id
_entity_poly.type
_entity_poly.pdbx_seq_one_letter_code
_entity_poly.pdbx_strand_id
1 'polypeptide(L)'
;MKNQLIFGLFACFILGLVGLLSSPVAAQGLTSVVGATTPPAADSEIAKIMRSASENGVSVVVIDSDGTIITQIGDNPSADTIRAESSSMMSMQESAGAFRAALVERLLGLPNALNEVLYILRATSPDGTIFAYAKVLFFSMLMLGAGMVFAQEIYGKRIIKRFVMARIIEKPQGYAEKMPFLMFRFFMGVIGILVAIVVAYILGTIIFGSLEDPALQFTAVLINVGFFLIRLVISVWRMILSPFLSQYRIPLLSDQDAKRLFNWMSMGTFLGLGAILFGIWIQELGLNAEVYVFLYSLLSFLVMVQSVALVLFNHRAVSNALLNGTPLESTTLVLRALSRAWAPISILFFVFAWSNQTFQLIIGEPETVPLLVGGWVILTTIIVVYGVLNFFIERNFTRSRRIVAQAALKGTETAVPVATLIPRSKGLTNFEELAQRIAGIIAFVAGLYAFVVMWSGNAGIMANSIADRSFDIVVILFLGYIGYNAFRIWVDKKIVEEQGDIEAGELGDEGGGTSASRLATLLPLFRNFILIVIVATVFLIGLMELGVNVGPLFAGAGIVGVAVGFGSQSLVRDIFSGA
;
A
#
# COMPACT_ATOMS: atom_id res chain seq x y z
N MET A 1 15.87 -18.44 13.80
CA MET A 1 14.41 -18.59 13.92
C MET A 1 13.74 -17.48 14.74
N LYS A 2 14.28 -17.02 15.89
CA LYS A 2 13.66 -15.95 16.71
C LYS A 2 13.30 -14.64 15.98
N ASN A 3 14.10 -14.17 15.02
CA ASN A 3 13.81 -12.91 14.29
C ASN A 3 12.78 -13.06 13.15
N GLN A 4 12.50 -14.28 12.69
CA GLN A 4 11.51 -14.56 11.62
C GLN A 4 10.08 -14.48 12.17
N LEU A 5 9.87 -14.98 13.39
CA LEU A 5 8.57 -15.00 14.06
C LEU A 5 8.09 -13.59 14.44
N ILE A 6 9.01 -12.76 14.91
CA ILE A 6 8.77 -11.34 15.26
C ILE A 6 8.36 -10.54 14.02
N PHE A 7 8.91 -10.88 12.86
CA PHE A 7 8.62 -10.20 11.60
C PHE A 7 7.28 -10.63 10.99
N GLY A 8 6.98 -11.93 11.00
CA GLY A 8 5.65 -12.43 10.58
C GLY A 8 4.53 -11.85 11.45
N LEU A 9 4.75 -11.79 12.76
CA LEU A 9 3.83 -11.11 13.69
C LEU A 9 3.70 -9.61 13.41
N PHE A 10 4.75 -8.93 12.94
CA PHE A 10 4.70 -7.50 12.57
C PHE A 10 3.81 -7.25 11.36
N ALA A 11 3.95 -8.07 10.31
CA ALA A 11 3.15 -7.96 9.10
C ALA A 11 1.67 -8.28 9.38
N CYS A 12 1.40 -9.34 10.16
CA CYS A 12 0.04 -9.66 10.61
C CYS A 12 -0.54 -8.60 11.54
N PHE A 13 0.28 -7.97 12.39
CA PHE A 13 -0.17 -6.90 13.28
C PHE A 13 -0.49 -5.61 12.54
N ILE A 14 0.29 -5.24 11.51
CA ILE A 14 -0.02 -4.08 10.65
C ILE A 14 -1.22 -4.36 9.75
N LEU A 15 -1.33 -5.56 9.17
CA LEU A 15 -2.53 -5.96 8.43
C LEU A 15 -3.78 -6.02 9.34
N GLY A 16 -3.62 -6.43 10.59
CA GLY A 16 -4.68 -6.37 11.61
C GLY A 16 -5.02 -4.94 12.04
N LEU A 17 -4.03 -4.03 12.09
CA LEU A 17 -4.24 -2.61 12.38
C LEU A 17 -4.95 -1.90 11.23
N VAL A 18 -4.59 -2.23 9.98
CA VAL A 18 -5.30 -1.78 8.77
C VAL A 18 -6.71 -2.34 8.80
N GLY A 19 -6.88 -3.63 9.11
CA GLY A 19 -8.18 -4.30 9.26
C GLY A 19 -9.09 -3.68 10.33
N LEU A 20 -8.53 -3.25 11.46
CA LEU A 20 -9.23 -2.53 12.54
C LEU A 20 -9.61 -1.09 12.17
N LEU A 21 -8.84 -0.45 11.29
CA LEU A 21 -9.11 0.90 10.78
C LEU A 21 -10.01 0.89 9.54
N SER A 22 -10.12 -0.24 8.84
CA SER A 22 -10.92 -0.43 7.63
C SER A 22 -12.18 -1.26 7.85
N SER A 23 -12.37 -1.83 9.03
CA SER A 23 -13.61 -2.51 9.39
C SER A 23 -14.66 -1.45 9.67
N PRO A 24 -15.80 -1.40 8.94
CA PRO A 24 -16.97 -0.76 9.50
C PRO A 24 -17.24 -1.48 10.82
N VAL A 25 -17.39 -0.73 11.92
CA VAL A 25 -18.03 -1.27 13.12
C VAL A 25 -19.48 -1.50 12.72
N ALA A 26 -19.71 -2.59 12.01
CA ALA A 26 -21.03 -3.09 11.71
C ALA A 26 -21.57 -3.59 13.05
N ALA A 27 -22.60 -2.90 13.55
CA ALA A 27 -23.48 -3.41 14.56
C ALA A 27 -24.07 -4.75 14.09
N GLN A 28 -23.37 -5.86 14.33
CA GLN A 28 -23.89 -7.19 14.09
C GLN A 28 -24.69 -7.61 15.33
N GLY A 29 -25.95 -7.17 15.32
CA GLY A 29 -27.02 -7.88 15.98
C GLY A 29 -27.12 -9.32 15.44
N LEU A 30 -27.55 -10.20 16.34
CA LEU A 30 -27.51 -11.65 16.28
C LEU A 30 -28.49 -12.32 15.28
N THR A 31 -28.67 -11.80 14.06
CA THR A 31 -29.77 -12.24 13.17
C THR A 31 -29.38 -12.92 11.85
N SER A 32 -28.10 -13.22 11.57
CA SER A 32 -27.68 -13.80 10.28
C SER A 32 -27.55 -15.34 10.24
N VAL A 33 -28.20 -16.09 11.14
CA VAL A 33 -28.15 -17.58 11.15
C VAL A 33 -29.42 -18.26 10.60
N VAL A 34 -30.33 -17.53 9.95
CA VAL A 34 -31.48 -18.18 9.26
C VAL A 34 -31.31 -18.06 7.75
N GLY A 35 -31.01 -19.19 7.12
CA GLY A 35 -30.80 -19.32 5.69
C GLY A 35 -32.06 -19.00 4.87
N ALA A 36 -31.88 -18.22 3.80
CA ALA A 36 -32.84 -18.10 2.73
C ALA A 36 -32.35 -18.92 1.52
N THR A 37 -33.09 -19.99 1.23
CA THR A 37 -32.95 -20.81 0.03
C THR A 37 -33.51 -20.07 -1.19
N THR A 38 -32.70 -19.89 -2.23
CA THR A 38 -33.15 -19.42 -3.56
C THR A 38 -33.85 -20.56 -4.32
N PRO A 39 -35.05 -20.37 -4.91
CA PRO A 39 -35.63 -21.35 -5.82
C PRO A 39 -35.21 -21.08 -7.29
N PRO A 40 -34.87 -22.11 -8.09
CA PRO A 40 -34.55 -21.96 -9.51
C PRO A 40 -35.76 -22.32 -10.39
N ALA A 41 -36.34 -21.37 -11.13
CA ALA A 41 -37.27 -21.68 -12.25
C ALA A 41 -37.63 -20.50 -13.19
N ALA A 42 -37.52 -19.23 -12.78
CA ALA A 42 -38.14 -18.11 -13.52
C ALA A 42 -37.39 -17.65 -14.80
N ASP A 43 -36.08 -17.87 -14.89
CA ASP A 43 -35.27 -17.28 -15.98
C ASP A 43 -35.47 -17.94 -17.36
N SER A 44 -36.03 -19.14 -17.43
CA SER A 44 -36.14 -19.89 -18.69
C SER A 44 -37.30 -19.47 -19.59
N GLU A 45 -38.34 -18.85 -19.01
CA GLU A 45 -39.58 -18.53 -19.72
C GLU A 45 -39.50 -17.15 -20.40
N ILE A 46 -38.95 -16.16 -19.69
CA ILE A 46 -38.70 -14.80 -20.22
C ILE A 46 -37.71 -14.86 -21.38
N ALA A 47 -36.66 -15.68 -21.29
CA ALA A 47 -35.69 -15.87 -22.35
C ALA A 47 -36.30 -16.45 -23.65
N LYS A 48 -37.31 -17.33 -23.54
CA LYS A 48 -38.05 -17.85 -24.70
C LYS A 48 -38.94 -16.79 -25.35
N ILE A 49 -39.60 -15.96 -24.55
CA ILE A 49 -40.47 -14.88 -25.03
C ILE A 49 -39.65 -13.80 -25.74
N MET A 50 -38.48 -13.42 -25.20
CA MET A 50 -37.57 -12.46 -25.84
C MET A 50 -37.06 -12.95 -27.20
N ARG A 51 -36.71 -14.23 -27.30
CA ARG A 51 -36.20 -14.82 -28.53
C ARG A 51 -37.28 -14.89 -29.63
N SER A 52 -38.49 -15.28 -29.26
CA SER A 52 -39.62 -15.37 -30.20
C SER A 52 -40.13 -13.99 -30.66
N ALA A 53 -40.05 -12.97 -29.81
CA ALA A 53 -40.41 -11.60 -30.20
C ALA A 53 -39.38 -10.96 -31.14
N SER A 54 -38.08 -11.21 -30.90
CA SER A 54 -37.00 -10.79 -31.80
C SER A 54 -37.11 -11.44 -33.18
N GLU A 55 -37.48 -12.72 -33.26
CA GLU A 55 -37.66 -13.44 -34.53
C GLU A 55 -38.85 -12.92 -35.34
N ASN A 56 -39.84 -12.32 -34.69
CA ASN A 56 -41.01 -11.72 -35.33
C ASN A 56 -40.87 -10.21 -35.59
N GLY A 57 -39.67 -9.64 -35.38
CA GLY A 57 -39.41 -8.20 -35.63
C GLY A 57 -40.12 -7.25 -34.68
N VAL A 58 -40.57 -7.73 -33.52
CA VAL A 58 -41.29 -6.93 -32.52
C VAL A 58 -40.30 -6.46 -31.45
N SER A 59 -40.23 -5.14 -31.23
CA SER A 59 -39.44 -4.54 -30.15
C SER A 59 -40.13 -4.80 -28.81
N VAL A 60 -39.46 -5.50 -27.90
CA VAL A 60 -39.98 -5.79 -26.56
C VAL A 60 -39.36 -4.80 -25.58
N VAL A 61 -40.23 -4.04 -24.93
CA VAL A 61 -39.87 -3.12 -23.85
C VAL A 61 -40.17 -3.83 -22.54
N VAL A 62 -39.12 -4.19 -21.79
CA VAL A 62 -39.26 -4.73 -20.43
C VAL A 62 -39.36 -3.56 -19.47
N ILE A 63 -40.47 -3.50 -18.74
CA ILE A 63 -40.74 -2.49 -17.73
C ILE A 63 -40.74 -3.21 -16.38
N ASP A 64 -39.92 -2.76 -15.43
CA ASP A 64 -39.97 -3.26 -14.07
C ASP A 64 -41.29 -2.83 -13.38
N SER A 65 -41.62 -3.46 -12.26
CA SER A 65 -42.73 -3.18 -11.35
C SER A 65 -42.89 -1.68 -11.01
N ASP A 66 -41.80 -0.93 -11.07
CA ASP A 66 -41.73 0.50 -10.78
C ASP A 66 -41.83 1.41 -12.04
N GLY A 67 -42.15 0.85 -13.21
CA GLY A 67 -42.41 1.63 -14.43
C GLY A 67 -41.16 2.02 -15.24
N THR A 68 -39.98 1.45 -14.94
CA THR A 68 -38.72 1.83 -15.58
C THR A 68 -38.34 0.84 -16.70
N ILE A 69 -37.98 1.38 -17.88
CA ILE A 69 -37.65 0.62 -19.08
C ILE A 69 -36.19 0.13 -19.02
N ILE A 70 -35.95 -1.17 -19.17
CA ILE A 70 -34.64 -1.79 -18.91
C ILE A 70 -33.82 -2.00 -20.20
N THR A 71 -34.40 -1.91 -21.41
CA THR A 71 -33.62 -2.03 -22.67
C THR A 71 -34.31 -1.40 -23.88
N GLN A 72 -33.54 -0.63 -24.67
CA GLN A 72 -33.90 -0.20 -26.02
C GLN A 72 -32.68 -0.41 -26.92
N ILE A 73 -32.76 -1.33 -27.89
CA ILE A 73 -31.66 -1.61 -28.82
C ILE A 73 -31.93 -0.85 -30.12
N GLY A 74 -31.07 0.11 -30.43
CA GLY A 74 -31.03 0.81 -31.71
C GLY A 74 -29.68 1.50 -31.90
N ASP A 75 -28.89 1.01 -32.86
CA ASP A 75 -27.62 1.58 -33.29
C ASP A 75 -27.83 2.98 -33.88
N ASN A 76 -27.41 4.02 -33.18
CA ASN A 76 -27.16 5.34 -33.76
C ASN A 76 -26.12 6.09 -32.91
N PRO A 77 -24.99 6.54 -33.47
CA PRO A 77 -24.05 7.38 -32.73
C PRO A 77 -24.62 8.81 -32.63
N SER A 78 -24.44 9.47 -31.48
CA SER A 78 -24.60 10.93 -31.21
C SER A 78 -25.91 11.51 -30.63
N ALA A 79 -26.60 10.79 -29.74
CA ALA A 79 -27.52 11.40 -28.75
C ALA A 79 -27.16 11.09 -27.29
N ASP A 80 -26.53 9.94 -27.04
CA ASP A 80 -26.18 9.48 -25.70
C ASP A 80 -25.04 10.28 -25.06
N THR A 81 -24.09 10.82 -25.83
CA THR A 81 -23.00 11.64 -25.27
C THR A 81 -23.50 13.00 -24.77
N ILE A 82 -24.42 13.63 -25.50
CA ILE A 82 -25.02 14.92 -25.12
C ILE A 82 -26.04 14.72 -23.99
N ARG A 83 -26.79 13.61 -23.98
CA ARG A 83 -27.64 13.22 -22.83
C ARG A 83 -26.84 12.81 -21.60
N ALA A 84 -25.70 12.15 -21.75
CA ALA A 84 -24.80 11.82 -20.66
C ALA A 84 -24.13 13.08 -20.09
N GLU A 85 -23.68 14.00 -20.95
CA GLU A 85 -23.16 15.30 -20.50
C GLU A 85 -24.26 16.15 -19.84
N SER A 86 -25.46 16.25 -20.43
CA SER A 86 -26.56 16.99 -19.82
C SER A 86 -27.06 16.34 -18.53
N SER A 87 -27.06 15.01 -18.44
CA SER A 87 -27.33 14.25 -17.22
C SER A 87 -26.23 14.46 -16.17
N SER A 88 -24.95 14.53 -16.57
CA SER A 88 -23.82 14.79 -15.66
C SER A 88 -23.82 16.23 -15.12
N MET A 89 -24.13 17.22 -15.97
CA MET A 89 -24.25 18.61 -15.54
C MET A 89 -25.51 18.81 -14.68
N MET A 90 -26.61 18.16 -15.01
CA MET A 90 -27.85 18.22 -14.24
C MET A 90 -27.70 17.57 -12.86
N SER A 91 -27.08 16.38 -12.78
CA SER A 91 -26.78 15.73 -11.51
C SER A 91 -25.77 16.52 -10.67
N MET A 92 -24.80 17.18 -11.29
CA MET A 92 -23.87 18.08 -10.59
C MET A 92 -24.57 19.33 -10.05
N GLN A 93 -25.50 19.92 -10.80
CA GLN A 93 -26.34 21.04 -10.32
C GLN A 93 -27.28 20.63 -9.19
N GLU A 94 -27.92 19.47 -9.31
CA GLU A 94 -28.79 18.90 -8.28
C GLU A 94 -28.00 18.62 -6.98
N SER A 95 -26.83 17.98 -7.09
CA SER A 95 -25.95 17.71 -5.95
C SER A 95 -25.45 19.00 -5.29
N ALA A 96 -25.11 20.03 -6.08
CA ALA A 96 -24.74 21.34 -5.55
C ALA A 96 -25.92 22.05 -4.86
N GLY A 97 -27.13 21.90 -5.39
CA GLY A 97 -28.37 22.39 -4.79
C GLY A 97 -28.67 21.71 -3.45
N ALA A 98 -28.59 20.38 -3.42
CA ALA A 98 -28.77 19.56 -2.22
C ALA A 98 -27.72 19.91 -1.16
N PHE A 99 -26.45 20.02 -1.53
CA PHE A 99 -25.38 20.47 -0.64
C PHE A 99 -25.68 21.84 -0.04
N ARG A 100 -26.09 22.83 -0.87
CA ARG A 100 -26.41 24.18 -0.38
C ARG A 100 -27.60 24.16 0.57
N ALA A 101 -28.65 23.41 0.25
CA ALA A 101 -29.83 23.28 1.11
C ALA A 101 -29.45 22.66 2.47
N ALA A 102 -28.73 21.54 2.45
CA ALA A 102 -28.25 20.86 3.66
C ALA A 102 -27.29 21.74 4.48
N LEU A 103 -26.40 22.49 3.83
CA LEU A 103 -25.50 23.42 4.51
C LEU A 103 -26.28 24.52 5.24
N VAL A 104 -27.29 25.13 4.59
CA VAL A 104 -28.10 26.18 5.19
C VAL A 104 -28.93 25.64 6.35
N GLU A 105 -29.57 24.49 6.16
CA GLU A 105 -30.35 23.81 7.21
C GLU A 105 -29.50 23.54 8.45
N ARG A 106 -28.32 22.92 8.27
CA ARG A 106 -27.40 22.60 9.36
C ARG A 106 -26.82 23.84 10.04
N LEU A 107 -26.53 24.91 9.29
CA LEU A 107 -26.02 26.16 9.85
C LEU A 107 -27.09 26.87 10.71
N LEU A 108 -28.35 26.83 10.28
CA LEU A 108 -29.47 27.38 11.03
C LEU A 108 -29.84 26.52 12.26
N GLY A 109 -29.68 25.19 12.16
CA GLY A 109 -29.91 24.24 13.26
C GLY A 109 -28.81 24.26 14.33
N LEU A 110 -27.59 24.66 13.98
CA LEU A 110 -26.40 24.61 14.83
C LEU A 110 -26.61 25.18 16.26
N PRO A 111 -27.22 26.36 16.48
CA PRO A 111 -27.42 26.86 17.84
C PRO A 111 -28.29 25.94 18.71
N ASN A 112 -29.31 25.31 18.13
CA ASN A 112 -30.17 24.36 18.82
C ASN A 112 -29.43 23.04 19.07
N ALA A 113 -28.70 22.56 18.07
CA ALA A 113 -27.90 21.34 18.17
C ALA A 113 -26.81 21.46 19.26
N LEU A 114 -26.20 22.63 19.44
CA LEU A 114 -25.27 22.89 20.54
C LEU A 114 -25.94 22.77 21.91
N ASN A 115 -27.16 23.31 22.06
CA ASN A 115 -27.90 23.18 23.31
C ASN A 115 -28.27 21.72 23.61
N GLU A 116 -28.64 20.95 22.59
CA GLU A 116 -28.91 19.52 22.70
C GLU A 116 -27.65 18.74 23.10
N VAL A 117 -26.50 19.04 22.50
CA VAL A 117 -25.22 18.43 22.90
C VAL A 117 -24.88 18.73 24.35
N LEU A 118 -25.03 19.97 24.79
CA LEU A 118 -24.82 20.33 26.19
C LEU A 118 -25.78 19.58 27.13
N TYR A 119 -27.02 19.36 26.69
CA TYR A 119 -28.01 18.57 27.43
C TYR A 119 -27.61 17.09 27.50
N ILE A 120 -27.26 16.46 26.38
CA ILE A 120 -26.86 15.05 26.32
C ILE A 120 -25.60 14.81 27.16
N LEU A 121 -24.60 15.69 27.06
CA LEU A 121 -23.38 15.58 27.87
C LEU A 121 -23.67 15.72 29.38
N ARG A 122 -24.66 16.52 29.78
CA ARG A 122 -25.08 16.58 31.18
C ARG A 122 -25.85 15.32 31.59
N ALA A 123 -26.78 14.86 30.75
CA ALA A 123 -27.62 13.70 31.01
C ALA A 123 -26.82 12.37 31.10
N THR A 124 -25.74 12.27 30.32
CA THR A 124 -24.83 11.11 30.31
C THR A 124 -23.74 11.19 31.38
N SER A 125 -23.60 12.33 32.07
CA SER A 125 -22.61 12.49 33.14
C SER A 125 -23.20 12.11 34.50
N PRO A 126 -22.45 11.42 35.38
CA PRO A 126 -22.96 11.04 36.72
C PRO A 126 -23.37 12.23 37.59
N ASP A 127 -22.60 13.32 37.52
CA ASP A 127 -22.79 14.51 38.34
C ASP A 127 -23.74 15.54 37.69
N GLY A 128 -24.30 15.24 36.51
CA GLY A 128 -25.09 16.20 35.72
C GLY A 128 -24.26 17.37 35.15
N THR A 129 -22.92 17.29 35.21
CA THR A 129 -22.00 18.33 34.73
C THR A 129 -21.07 17.82 33.62
N ILE A 130 -20.89 18.64 32.59
CA ILE A 130 -19.98 18.36 31.46
C ILE A 130 -18.51 18.27 31.94
N PHE A 131 -18.21 18.91 33.06
CA PHE A 131 -16.88 18.91 33.66
C PHE A 131 -16.43 17.52 34.12
N ALA A 132 -17.35 16.54 34.27
CA ALA A 132 -17.02 15.14 34.50
C ALA A 132 -16.11 14.57 33.39
N TYR A 133 -16.44 14.82 32.11
CA TYR A 133 -15.62 14.38 30.98
C TYR A 133 -14.25 15.08 30.96
N ALA A 134 -14.21 16.38 31.27
CA ALA A 134 -12.96 17.13 31.35
C ALA A 134 -12.05 16.61 32.48
N LYS A 135 -12.61 16.25 33.64
CA LYS A 135 -11.89 15.59 34.74
C LYS A 135 -11.33 14.24 34.28
N VAL A 136 -12.15 13.39 33.66
CA VAL A 136 -11.71 12.07 33.16
C VAL A 136 -10.59 12.24 32.14
N LEU A 137 -10.70 13.18 31.20
CA LEU A 137 -9.65 13.49 30.25
C LEU A 137 -8.36 13.92 30.94
N PHE A 138 -8.45 14.88 31.85
CA PHE A 138 -7.30 15.41 32.58
C PHE A 138 -6.59 14.33 33.40
N PHE A 139 -7.33 13.57 34.22
CA PHE A 139 -6.75 12.51 35.04
C PHE A 139 -6.24 11.33 34.21
N SER A 140 -6.92 10.97 33.11
CA SER A 140 -6.42 9.94 32.19
C SER A 140 -5.10 10.38 31.55
N MET A 141 -4.99 11.64 31.10
CA MET A 141 -3.74 12.19 30.58
C MET A 141 -2.64 12.25 31.64
N LEU A 142 -2.98 12.61 32.89
CA LEU A 142 -2.04 12.64 34.01
C LEU A 142 -1.52 11.24 34.34
N MET A 143 -2.40 10.24 34.40
CA MET A 143 -2.02 8.84 34.63
C MET A 143 -1.17 8.29 33.49
N LEU A 144 -1.53 8.58 32.23
CA LEU A 144 -0.71 8.24 31.07
C LEU A 144 0.66 8.94 31.12
N GLY A 145 0.71 10.19 31.58
CA GLY A 145 1.94 10.92 31.86
C GLY A 145 2.82 10.21 32.88
N ALA A 146 2.25 9.84 34.03
CA ALA A 146 2.95 9.08 35.07
C ALA A 146 3.43 7.72 34.56
N GLY A 147 2.58 6.98 33.83
CA GLY A 147 2.92 5.73 33.19
C GLY A 147 4.06 5.87 32.17
N MET A 148 4.10 6.96 31.40
CA MET A 148 5.20 7.26 30.49
C MET A 148 6.51 7.55 31.22
N VAL A 149 6.48 8.35 32.29
CA VAL A 149 7.67 8.61 33.12
C VAL A 149 8.19 7.30 33.69
N PHE A 150 7.31 6.45 34.23
CA PHE A 150 7.67 5.11 34.70
C PHE A 150 8.30 4.26 33.59
N ALA A 151 7.68 4.21 32.40
CA ALA A 151 8.18 3.44 31.27
C ALA A 151 9.54 3.96 30.77
N GLN A 152 9.81 5.27 30.86
CA GLN A 152 11.11 5.83 30.49
C GLN A 152 12.19 5.56 31.53
N GLU A 153 11.89 5.85 32.81
CA GLU A 153 12.88 5.79 33.89
C GLU A 153 13.19 4.35 34.33
N ILE A 154 12.19 3.47 34.38
CA ILE A 154 12.35 2.10 34.85
C ILE A 154 12.55 1.16 33.67
N TYR A 155 11.54 1.01 32.82
CA TYR A 155 11.59 0.06 31.72
C TYR A 155 12.68 0.43 30.69
N GLY A 156 12.72 1.68 30.23
CA GLY A 156 13.69 2.17 29.25
C GLY A 156 15.12 2.15 29.78
N LYS A 157 15.42 2.96 30.80
CA LYS A 157 16.79 3.17 31.28
C LYS A 157 17.36 1.96 32.03
N ARG A 158 16.58 1.27 32.86
CA ARG A 158 17.11 0.18 33.73
C ARG A 158 17.06 -1.18 33.07
N ILE A 159 15.98 -1.50 32.33
CA ILE A 159 15.78 -2.84 31.76
C ILE A 159 16.31 -2.89 30.32
N ILE A 160 15.73 -2.07 29.42
CA ILE A 160 15.93 -2.22 27.98
C ILE A 160 17.25 -1.65 27.47
N LYS A 161 17.78 -0.58 28.10
CA LYS A 161 19.03 0.08 27.67
C LYS A 161 20.17 -0.92 27.44
N ARG A 162 20.36 -1.88 28.35
CA ARG A 162 21.41 -2.91 28.24
C ARG A 162 21.24 -3.77 26.99
N PHE A 163 20.01 -4.21 26.69
CA PHE A 163 19.72 -5.06 25.54
C PHE A 163 19.76 -4.34 24.20
N VAL A 164 19.42 -3.04 24.17
CA VAL A 164 19.48 -2.22 22.96
C VAL A 164 20.91 -1.84 22.63
N MET A 165 21.69 -1.37 23.61
CA MET A 165 23.08 -0.97 23.40
C MET A 165 23.95 -2.13 22.93
N ALA A 166 23.73 -3.34 23.46
CA ALA A 166 24.44 -4.54 23.05
C ALA A 166 24.19 -4.97 21.58
N ARG A 167 23.19 -4.40 20.90
CA ARG A 167 22.83 -4.72 19.51
C ARG A 167 23.20 -3.62 18.51
N ILE A 168 23.83 -2.55 18.96
CA ILE A 168 24.25 -1.45 18.07
C ILE A 168 25.44 -1.92 17.22
N ILE A 169 25.35 -1.67 15.93
CA ILE A 169 26.37 -1.91 14.91
C ILE A 169 26.87 -0.53 14.47
N GLU A 170 28.20 -0.35 14.41
CA GLU A 170 28.80 0.96 14.10
C GLU A 170 28.54 1.43 12.67
N LYS A 171 28.67 0.53 11.68
CA LYS A 171 28.51 0.86 10.25
C LYS A 171 27.59 -0.15 9.54
N PRO A 172 26.30 -0.22 9.89
CA PRO A 172 25.38 -1.18 9.30
C PRO A 172 25.12 -0.84 7.82
N GLN A 173 25.19 -1.83 6.93
CA GLN A 173 24.93 -1.67 5.50
C GLN A 173 23.64 -2.38 5.06
N GLY A 174 22.94 -1.75 4.12
CA GLY A 174 21.69 -2.29 3.54
C GLY A 174 20.53 -2.40 4.54
N TYR A 175 19.44 -3.01 4.09
CA TYR A 175 18.29 -3.37 4.91
C TYR A 175 18.58 -4.55 5.84
N ALA A 176 19.39 -5.52 5.42
CA ALA A 176 19.65 -6.75 6.16
C ALA A 176 20.29 -6.52 7.55
N GLU A 177 21.16 -5.51 7.69
CA GLU A 177 21.79 -5.16 8.96
C GLU A 177 21.04 -4.09 9.74
N LYS A 178 20.41 -3.13 9.05
CA LYS A 178 19.68 -2.02 9.69
C LYS A 178 18.32 -2.45 10.26
N MET A 179 17.52 -3.19 9.49
CA MET A 179 16.14 -3.52 9.85
C MET A 179 15.99 -4.33 11.14
N PRO A 180 16.80 -5.38 11.43
CA PRO A 180 16.66 -6.15 12.67
C PRO A 180 16.78 -5.30 13.94
N PHE A 181 17.73 -4.36 13.97
CA PHE A 181 17.90 -3.45 15.09
C PHE A 181 16.71 -2.48 15.20
N LEU A 182 16.30 -1.90 14.07
CA LEU A 182 15.17 -0.97 14.02
C LEU A 182 13.86 -1.61 14.49
N MET A 183 13.58 -2.83 14.05
CA MET A 183 12.42 -3.60 14.47
C MET A 183 12.50 -3.99 15.95
N PHE A 184 13.65 -4.50 16.41
CA PHE A 184 13.84 -4.80 17.83
C PHE A 184 13.55 -3.57 18.70
N ARG A 185 14.08 -2.41 18.30
CA ARG A 185 13.83 -1.13 18.99
C ARG A 185 12.36 -0.71 18.90
N PHE A 186 11.70 -0.93 17.77
CA PHE A 186 10.27 -0.68 17.60
C PHE A 186 9.45 -1.51 18.58
N PHE A 187 9.63 -2.84 18.59
CA PHE A 187 8.90 -3.75 19.48
C PHE A 187 9.15 -3.47 20.95
N MET A 188 10.40 -3.20 21.34
CA MET A 188 10.72 -2.79 22.70
C MET A 188 10.05 -1.45 23.05
N GLY A 189 9.89 -0.55 22.08
CA GLY A 189 9.11 0.68 22.22
C GLY A 189 7.61 0.42 22.42
N VAL A 190 7.01 -0.49 21.64
CA VAL A 190 5.60 -0.89 21.76
C VAL A 190 5.32 -1.51 23.12
N ILE A 191 6.18 -2.41 23.60
CA ILE A 191 6.08 -2.97 24.95
C ILE A 191 6.17 -1.85 26.00
N GLY A 192 7.06 -0.88 25.82
CA GLY A 192 7.15 0.28 26.71
C GLY A 192 5.86 1.13 26.74
N ILE A 193 5.18 1.28 25.59
CA ILE A 193 3.87 1.96 25.52
C ILE A 193 2.81 1.15 26.27
N LEU A 194 2.76 -0.17 26.09
CA LEU A 194 1.83 -1.04 26.81
C LEU A 194 2.08 -1.01 28.32
N VAL A 195 3.34 -1.06 28.76
CA VAL A 195 3.71 -0.89 30.18
C VAL A 195 3.22 0.46 30.71
N ALA A 196 3.38 1.54 29.95
CA ALA A 196 2.89 2.86 30.35
C ALA A 196 1.36 2.87 30.55
N ILE A 197 0.61 2.25 29.63
CA ILE A 197 -0.86 2.14 29.72
C ILE A 197 -1.27 1.28 30.92
N VAL A 198 -0.63 0.12 31.13
CA VAL A 198 -0.93 -0.76 32.27
C VAL A 198 -0.66 -0.04 33.59
N VAL A 199 0.47 0.66 33.71
CA VAL A 199 0.79 1.44 34.91
C VAL A 199 -0.20 2.59 35.10
N ALA A 200 -0.56 3.29 34.03
CA ALA A 200 -1.57 4.35 34.09
C ALA A 200 -2.93 3.82 34.56
N TYR A 201 -3.35 2.66 34.04
CA TYR A 201 -4.58 1.99 34.44
C TYR A 201 -4.55 1.57 35.92
N ILE A 202 -3.47 0.93 36.38
CA ILE A 202 -3.31 0.51 37.78
C ILE A 202 -3.30 1.73 38.71
N LEU A 203 -2.57 2.80 38.37
CA LEU A 203 -2.57 4.03 39.16
C LEU A 203 -3.95 4.68 39.18
N GLY A 204 -4.63 4.72 38.04
CA GLY A 204 -5.99 5.24 37.93
C GLY A 204 -6.98 4.51 38.82
N THR A 205 -6.96 3.17 38.81
CA THR A 205 -7.87 2.36 39.63
C THR A 205 -7.55 2.43 41.12
N ILE A 206 -6.27 2.54 41.50
CA ILE A 206 -5.87 2.71 42.92
C ILE A 206 -6.30 4.08 43.46
N ILE A 207 -6.14 5.14 42.67
CA ILE A 207 -6.38 6.52 43.13
C ILE A 207 -7.87 6.88 43.07
N PHE A 208 -8.57 6.49 42.00
CA PHE A 208 -9.95 6.92 41.73
C PHE A 208 -10.99 5.80 41.82
N GLY A 209 -10.57 4.54 41.99
CA GLY A 209 -11.47 3.38 41.93
C GLY A 209 -11.87 3.01 40.51
N SER A 210 -12.82 2.08 40.38
CA SER A 210 -13.45 1.73 39.11
C SER A 210 -14.51 2.77 38.74
N LEU A 211 -14.48 3.26 37.50
CA LEU A 211 -15.57 4.07 36.95
C LEU A 211 -16.82 3.19 36.86
N GLU A 212 -17.95 3.62 37.42
CA GLU A 212 -19.22 2.87 37.34
C GLU A 212 -20.04 3.26 36.11
N ASP A 213 -19.89 4.51 35.66
CA ASP A 213 -20.64 5.06 34.55
C ASP A 213 -20.10 4.61 33.18
N PRO A 214 -20.95 4.04 32.30
CA PRO A 214 -20.53 3.55 30.98
C PRO A 214 -19.95 4.63 30.06
N ALA A 215 -20.48 5.86 30.10
CA ALA A 215 -20.02 6.94 29.23
C ALA A 215 -18.63 7.45 29.63
N LEU A 216 -18.36 7.53 30.94
CA LEU A 216 -17.03 7.83 31.46
C LEU A 216 -16.04 6.68 31.21
N GLN A 217 -16.45 5.42 31.37
CA GLN A 217 -15.63 4.26 31.03
C GLN A 217 -15.23 4.28 29.55
N PHE A 218 -16.19 4.49 28.65
CA PHE A 218 -15.95 4.59 27.22
C PHE A 218 -14.94 5.72 26.90
N THR A 219 -15.13 6.90 27.50
CA THR A 219 -14.21 8.03 27.33
C THR A 219 -12.77 7.66 27.76
N ALA A 220 -12.62 7.03 28.94
CA ALA A 220 -11.30 6.60 29.43
C ALA A 220 -10.65 5.54 28.54
N VAL A 221 -11.43 4.55 28.06
CA VAL A 221 -10.95 3.53 27.13
C VAL A 221 -10.50 4.15 25.82
N LEU A 222 -11.29 5.07 25.26
CA LEU A 222 -11.00 5.74 24.00
C LEU A 222 -9.72 6.59 24.10
N ILE A 223 -9.48 7.26 25.23
CA ILE A 223 -8.22 7.98 25.49
C ILE A 223 -7.02 7.02 25.50
N ASN A 224 -7.15 5.86 26.16
CA ASN A 224 -6.06 4.86 26.22
C ASN A 224 -5.78 4.24 24.84
N VAL A 225 -6.83 3.88 24.10
CA VAL A 225 -6.73 3.39 22.72
C VAL A 225 -6.10 4.45 21.82
N GLY A 226 -6.56 5.70 21.94
CA GLY A 226 -6.02 6.82 21.18
C GLY A 226 -4.54 7.07 21.45
N PHE A 227 -4.16 7.08 22.73
CA PHE A 227 -2.77 7.18 23.13
C PHE A 227 -1.92 6.04 22.54
N PHE A 228 -2.41 4.79 22.59
CA PHE A 228 -1.74 3.64 22.01
C PHE A 228 -1.54 3.79 20.50
N LEU A 229 -2.61 4.05 19.75
CA LEU A 229 -2.59 4.15 18.28
C LEU A 229 -1.69 5.29 17.81
N ILE A 230 -1.81 6.48 18.40
CA ILE A 230 -0.97 7.64 18.06
C ILE A 230 0.51 7.30 18.32
N ARG A 231 0.83 6.71 19.48
CA ARG A 231 2.21 6.34 19.82
C ARG A 231 2.76 5.21 18.95
N LEU A 232 1.91 4.29 18.52
CA LEU A 232 2.26 3.19 17.63
C LEU A 232 2.66 3.74 16.25
N VAL A 233 1.83 4.58 15.64
CA VAL A 233 2.11 5.19 14.34
C VAL A 233 3.32 6.12 14.40
N ILE A 234 3.48 6.93 15.45
CA ILE A 234 4.71 7.71 15.69
C ILE A 234 5.94 6.80 15.81
N SER A 235 5.80 5.62 16.42
CA SER A 235 6.90 4.65 16.50
C SER A 235 7.28 4.06 15.14
N VAL A 236 6.31 3.89 14.23
CA VAL A 236 6.55 3.53 12.83
C VAL A 236 7.31 4.64 12.12
N TRP A 237 6.89 5.91 12.25
CA TRP A 237 7.64 7.04 11.68
C TRP A 237 9.07 7.15 12.23
N ARG A 238 9.24 6.91 13.53
CA ARG A 238 10.55 6.89 14.18
C ARG A 238 11.42 5.74 13.68
N MET A 239 10.83 4.65 13.19
CA MET A 239 11.54 3.51 12.59
C MET A 239 11.99 3.86 11.17
N ILE A 240 11.07 4.38 10.35
CA ILE A 240 11.30 4.72 8.93
C ILE A 240 12.33 5.85 8.79
N LEU A 241 12.14 6.96 9.52
CA LEU A 241 12.97 8.17 9.35
C LEU A 241 14.25 8.14 10.19
N SER A 242 14.28 7.33 11.26
CA SER A 242 15.41 7.23 12.19
C SER A 242 16.03 8.60 12.56
N PRO A 243 15.25 9.55 13.10
CA PRO A 243 15.66 10.95 13.27
C PRO A 243 16.83 11.15 14.24
N PHE A 244 17.06 10.20 15.14
CA PHE A 244 18.11 10.27 16.17
C PHE A 244 19.28 9.31 15.92
N LEU A 245 19.22 8.50 14.85
CA LEU A 245 20.21 7.46 14.55
C LEU A 245 20.58 7.51 13.07
N SER A 246 21.52 8.39 12.72
CA SER A 246 21.96 8.59 11.33
C SER A 246 22.52 7.31 10.69
N GLN A 247 23.26 6.50 11.43
CA GLN A 247 23.85 5.24 10.93
C GLN A 247 22.79 4.20 10.49
N TYR A 248 21.60 4.20 11.10
CA TYR A 248 20.50 3.28 10.77
C TYR A 248 19.50 3.88 9.78
N ARG A 249 19.72 5.12 9.32
CA ARG A 249 18.83 5.78 8.39
C ARG A 249 18.86 5.07 7.04
N ILE A 250 17.68 4.73 6.53
CA ILE A 250 17.51 4.10 5.22
C ILE A 250 17.32 5.17 4.14
N PRO A 251 16.40 6.16 4.30
CA PRO A 251 16.30 7.26 3.34
C PRO A 251 17.54 8.16 3.39
N LEU A 252 18.03 8.60 2.23
CA LEU A 252 19.10 9.60 2.16
C LEU A 252 18.55 10.99 2.51
N LEU A 253 18.51 11.29 3.81
CA LEU A 253 18.10 12.58 4.36
C LEU A 253 19.22 13.14 5.24
N SER A 254 19.28 14.47 5.35
CA SER A 254 20.12 15.13 6.36
C SER A 254 19.54 14.90 7.76
N ASP A 255 20.37 15.09 8.80
CA ASP A 255 19.90 14.95 10.20
C ASP A 255 18.84 15.96 10.57
N GLN A 256 18.92 17.17 10.02
CA GLN A 256 17.94 18.23 10.25
C GLN A 256 16.61 17.90 9.55
N ASP A 257 16.66 17.46 8.30
CA ASP A 257 15.47 17.11 7.53
C ASP A 257 14.75 15.90 8.12
N ALA A 258 15.49 14.88 8.57
CA ALA A 258 14.91 13.70 9.21
C ALA A 258 14.15 14.06 10.50
N LYS A 259 14.71 14.93 11.34
CA LYS A 259 14.04 15.41 12.57
C LYS A 259 12.84 16.29 12.26
N ARG A 260 12.98 17.23 11.32
CA ARG A 260 11.89 18.11 10.90
C ARG A 260 10.73 17.31 10.35
N LEU A 261 10.99 16.41 9.40
CA LEU A 261 9.96 15.56 8.80
C LEU A 261 9.32 14.65 9.86
N PHE A 262 10.10 14.06 10.76
CA PHE A 262 9.55 13.26 11.85
C PHE A 262 8.57 14.05 12.75
N ASN A 263 8.89 15.29 13.09
CA ASN A 263 8.01 16.13 13.90
C ASN A 263 6.71 16.47 13.14
N TRP A 264 6.80 16.82 11.86
CA TRP A 264 5.63 17.08 11.02
C TRP A 264 4.73 15.86 10.87
N MET A 265 5.30 14.68 10.61
CA MET A 265 4.56 13.42 10.50
C MET A 265 3.91 13.03 11.83
N SER A 266 4.59 13.28 12.95
CA SER A 266 4.04 13.03 14.29
C SER A 266 2.88 13.97 14.63
N MET A 267 2.99 15.24 14.25
CA MET A 267 1.92 16.23 14.41
C MET A 267 0.69 15.85 13.57
N GLY A 268 0.90 15.46 12.30
CA GLY A 268 -0.19 14.99 11.44
C GLY A 268 -0.86 13.72 11.96
N THR A 269 -0.08 12.78 12.50
CA THR A 269 -0.62 11.58 13.16
C THR A 269 -1.49 11.94 14.37
N PHE A 270 -1.03 12.87 15.22
CA PHE A 270 -1.77 13.31 16.40
C PHE A 270 -3.08 14.03 16.01
N LEU A 271 -3.03 14.97 15.07
CA LEU A 271 -4.21 15.70 14.62
C LEU A 271 -5.20 14.80 13.87
N GLY A 272 -4.70 13.95 12.96
CA GLY A 272 -5.53 13.06 12.14
C GLY A 272 -6.25 12.01 12.98
N LEU A 273 -5.50 11.20 13.74
CA LEU A 273 -6.11 10.20 14.62
C LEU A 273 -6.92 10.85 15.75
N GLY A 274 -6.48 12.00 16.26
CA GLY A 274 -7.23 12.77 17.25
C GLY A 274 -8.59 13.22 16.74
N ALA A 275 -8.68 13.70 15.50
CA ALA A 275 -9.94 14.07 14.86
C ALA A 275 -10.89 12.88 14.69
N ILE A 276 -10.37 11.72 14.27
CA ILE A 276 -11.15 10.48 14.11
C ILE A 276 -11.68 10.01 15.47
N LEU A 277 -10.81 9.92 16.48
CA LEU A 277 -11.19 9.48 17.82
C LEU A 277 -12.19 10.42 18.47
N PHE A 278 -12.04 11.73 18.26
CA PHE A 278 -13.02 12.71 18.73
C PHE A 278 -14.36 12.56 17.99
N GLY A 279 -14.33 12.27 16.68
CA GLY A 279 -15.53 11.92 15.92
C GLY A 279 -16.25 10.70 16.47
N ILE A 280 -15.52 9.61 16.74
CA ILE A 280 -16.04 8.40 17.37
C ILE A 280 -16.65 8.71 18.75
N TRP A 281 -15.97 9.56 19.54
CA TRP A 281 -16.45 9.97 20.84
C TRP A 281 -17.81 10.69 20.76
N ILE A 282 -17.96 11.60 19.80
CA ILE A 282 -19.21 12.34 19.58
C ILE A 282 -20.34 11.40 19.17
N GLN A 283 -20.08 10.50 18.23
CA GLN A 283 -21.09 9.57 17.71
C GLN A 283 -21.57 8.59 18.77
N GLU A 284 -20.66 8.00 19.54
CA GLU A 284 -21.01 6.97 20.54
C GLU A 284 -21.79 7.56 21.72
N LEU A 285 -21.52 8.82 22.09
CA LEU A 285 -22.33 9.51 23.10
C LEU A 285 -23.72 9.92 22.60
N GLY A 286 -24.05 9.61 21.34
CA GLY A 286 -25.36 9.91 20.74
C GLY A 286 -25.58 11.41 20.51
N LEU A 287 -24.49 12.19 20.34
CA LEU A 287 -24.60 13.63 20.11
C LEU A 287 -25.21 13.93 18.74
N ASN A 288 -25.91 15.06 18.64
CA ASN A 288 -26.62 15.48 17.42
C ASN A 288 -25.67 15.47 16.19
N ALA A 289 -26.16 14.88 15.08
CA ALA A 289 -25.42 14.70 13.84
C ALA A 289 -24.93 16.03 13.21
N GLU A 290 -25.66 17.13 13.41
CA GLU A 290 -25.27 18.46 12.94
C GLU A 290 -23.99 18.94 13.61
N VAL A 291 -23.87 18.74 14.94
CA VAL A 291 -22.67 19.11 15.69
C VAL A 291 -21.51 18.20 15.31
N TYR A 292 -21.76 16.91 15.13
CA TYR A 292 -20.75 15.97 14.62
C TYR A 292 -20.17 16.45 13.29
N VAL A 293 -21.01 16.76 12.31
CA VAL A 293 -20.55 17.16 10.98
C VAL A 293 -19.79 18.48 11.05
N PHE A 294 -20.27 19.46 11.80
CA PHE A 294 -19.58 20.74 11.95
C PHE A 294 -18.19 20.58 12.60
N LEU A 295 -18.13 19.93 13.77
CA LEU A 295 -16.87 19.78 14.52
C LEU A 295 -15.87 18.89 13.77
N TYR A 296 -16.33 17.78 13.20
CA TYR A 296 -15.45 16.87 12.46
C TYR A 296 -14.94 17.52 11.17
N SER A 297 -15.75 18.32 10.46
CA SER A 297 -15.31 19.10 9.30
C SER A 297 -14.27 20.17 9.67
N LEU A 298 -14.43 20.81 10.82
CA LEU A 298 -13.45 21.78 11.33
C LEU A 298 -12.12 21.11 11.68
N LEU A 299 -12.16 19.95 12.35
CA LEU A 299 -10.96 19.20 12.68
C LEU A 299 -10.28 18.63 11.43
N SER A 300 -11.04 18.11 10.47
CA SER A 300 -10.50 17.62 9.20
C SER A 300 -9.89 18.74 8.35
N PHE A 301 -10.44 19.95 8.41
CA PHE A 301 -9.83 21.14 7.81
C PHE A 301 -8.45 21.43 8.40
N LEU A 302 -8.30 21.37 9.73
CA LEU A 302 -7.00 21.54 10.39
C LEU A 302 -6.00 20.44 9.97
N VAL A 303 -6.45 19.20 9.82
CA VAL A 303 -5.64 18.08 9.31
C VAL A 303 -5.20 18.32 7.86
N MET A 304 -6.09 18.84 7.01
CA MET A 304 -5.77 19.20 5.63
C MET A 304 -4.74 20.33 5.58
N VAL A 305 -4.93 21.41 6.33
CA VAL A 305 -3.98 22.53 6.41
C VAL A 305 -2.62 22.03 6.90
N GLN A 306 -2.58 21.17 7.91
CA GLN A 306 -1.35 20.56 8.41
C GLN A 306 -0.67 19.69 7.34
N SER A 307 -1.43 18.90 6.59
CA SER A 307 -0.91 18.02 5.53
C SER A 307 -0.33 18.83 4.36
N VAL A 308 -1.01 19.91 3.97
CA VAL A 308 -0.50 20.86 2.96
C VAL A 308 0.78 21.55 3.46
N ALA A 309 0.78 22.04 4.70
CA ALA A 309 1.97 22.66 5.31
C ALA A 309 3.15 21.68 5.38
N LEU A 310 2.91 20.41 5.71
CA LEU A 310 3.92 19.36 5.71
C LEU A 310 4.59 19.23 4.33
N VAL A 311 3.80 19.23 3.25
CA VAL A 311 4.35 19.17 1.88
C VAL A 311 5.13 20.44 1.56
N LEU A 312 4.56 21.62 1.80
CA LEU A 312 5.21 22.90 1.47
C LEU A 312 6.58 23.07 2.15
N PHE A 313 6.67 22.77 3.46
CA PHE A 313 7.91 22.95 4.21
C PHE A 313 8.94 21.83 4.04
N ASN A 314 8.52 20.63 3.60
CA ASN A 314 9.40 19.46 3.50
C ASN A 314 9.59 18.92 2.07
N HIS A 315 9.02 19.57 1.04
CA HIS A 315 9.10 19.06 -0.34
C HIS A 315 10.55 18.82 -0.80
N ARG A 316 11.50 19.68 -0.43
CA ARG A 316 12.91 19.51 -0.82
C ARG A 316 13.53 18.25 -0.21
N ALA A 317 13.24 17.98 1.06
CA ALA A 317 13.74 16.80 1.75
C ALA A 317 13.22 15.51 1.09
N VAL A 318 11.92 15.47 0.79
CA VAL A 318 11.29 14.33 0.12
C VAL A 318 11.78 14.18 -1.31
N SER A 319 11.88 15.26 -2.10
CA SER A 319 12.44 15.23 -3.46
C SER A 319 13.88 14.72 -3.47
N ASN A 320 14.72 15.16 -2.52
CA ASN A 320 16.10 14.68 -2.42
C ASN A 320 16.19 13.20 -2.05
N ALA A 321 15.29 12.73 -1.17
CA ALA A 321 15.17 11.32 -0.83
C ALA A 321 14.73 10.48 -2.04
N LEU A 322 13.78 10.98 -2.85
CA LEU A 322 13.33 10.32 -4.09
C LEU A 322 14.44 10.22 -5.13
N LEU A 323 15.31 11.24 -5.22
CA LEU A 323 16.47 11.25 -6.12
C LEU A 323 17.63 10.39 -5.61
N ASN A 324 17.56 9.88 -4.36
CA ASN A 324 18.57 9.03 -3.74
C ASN A 324 20.01 9.58 -3.90
N GLY A 325 20.17 10.91 -3.77
CA GLY A 325 21.46 11.60 -3.89
C GLY A 325 22.02 11.74 -5.32
N THR A 326 21.26 11.36 -6.36
CA THR A 326 21.69 11.58 -7.74
C THR A 326 21.47 13.05 -8.16
N PRO A 327 22.49 13.72 -8.73
CA PRO A 327 22.33 15.09 -9.20
C PRO A 327 21.34 15.13 -10.36
N LEU A 328 20.47 16.14 -10.36
CA LEU A 328 19.35 16.30 -11.31
C LEU A 328 19.77 16.10 -12.76
N GLU A 329 20.97 16.54 -13.13
CA GLU A 329 21.54 16.46 -14.49
C GLU A 329 21.74 15.03 -14.98
N SER A 330 22.02 14.09 -14.07
CA SER A 330 22.29 12.68 -14.37
C SER A 330 21.07 11.76 -14.29
N THR A 331 19.91 12.31 -13.93
CA THR A 331 18.66 11.55 -13.72
C THR A 331 17.82 11.41 -14.99
N THR A 332 17.03 10.34 -15.07
CA THR A 332 16.07 10.14 -16.16
C THR A 332 15.00 11.23 -16.17
N LEU A 333 14.50 11.59 -17.36
CA LEU A 333 13.45 12.60 -17.52
C LEU A 333 12.21 12.29 -16.67
N VAL A 334 11.84 11.02 -16.59
CA VAL A 334 10.69 10.55 -15.79
C VAL A 334 10.89 10.83 -14.30
N LEU A 335 12.06 10.47 -13.75
CA LEU A 335 12.34 10.71 -12.33
C LEU A 335 12.42 12.21 -12.01
N ARG A 336 12.99 13.00 -12.92
CA ARG A 336 13.03 14.46 -12.80
C ARG A 336 11.62 15.07 -12.80
N ALA A 337 10.76 14.64 -13.72
CA ALA A 337 9.37 15.08 -13.79
C ALA A 337 8.60 14.71 -12.51
N LEU A 338 8.73 13.46 -12.06
CA LEU A 338 8.09 12.97 -10.83
C LEU A 338 8.55 13.75 -9.59
N SER A 339 9.85 14.04 -9.47
CA SER A 339 10.43 14.78 -8.34
C SER A 339 9.92 16.23 -8.22
N ARG A 340 9.40 16.81 -9.32
CA ARG A 340 8.80 18.15 -9.36
C ARG A 340 7.28 18.10 -9.25
N ALA A 341 6.64 17.11 -9.86
CA ALA A 341 5.18 17.01 -9.93
C ALA A 341 4.54 16.48 -8.65
N TRP A 342 5.24 15.65 -7.85
CA TRP A 342 4.61 15.01 -6.69
C TRP A 342 4.06 16.03 -5.66
N ALA A 343 4.79 17.10 -5.36
CA ALA A 343 4.39 18.09 -4.36
C ALA A 343 3.07 18.82 -4.72
N PRO A 344 2.94 19.45 -5.92
CA PRO A 344 1.67 20.06 -6.30
C PRO A 344 0.53 19.04 -6.43
N ILE A 345 0.82 17.83 -6.93
CA ILE A 345 -0.19 16.75 -7.00
C ILE A 345 -0.69 16.37 -5.60
N SER A 346 0.20 16.20 -4.62
CA SER A 346 -0.18 15.89 -3.24
C SER A 346 -0.99 17.02 -2.59
N ILE A 347 -0.67 18.28 -2.86
CA ILE A 347 -1.44 19.43 -2.34
C ILE A 347 -2.85 19.42 -2.93
N LEU A 348 -2.99 19.29 -4.25
CA LEU A 348 -4.29 19.19 -4.91
C LEU A 348 -5.09 17.99 -4.38
N PHE A 349 -4.43 16.85 -4.19
CA PHE A 349 -5.05 15.67 -3.60
C PHE A 349 -5.58 15.92 -2.18
N PHE A 350 -4.79 16.53 -1.27
CA PHE A 350 -5.26 16.78 0.10
C PHE A 350 -6.43 17.77 0.15
N VAL A 351 -6.39 18.82 -0.68
CA VAL A 351 -7.51 19.76 -0.79
C VAL A 351 -8.75 19.06 -1.34
N PHE A 352 -8.60 18.29 -2.41
CA PHE A 352 -9.70 17.52 -2.99
C PHE A 352 -10.28 16.51 -2.00
N ALA A 353 -9.44 15.71 -1.34
CA ALA A 353 -9.85 14.69 -0.39
C ALA A 353 -10.62 15.29 0.79
N TRP A 354 -10.19 16.45 1.30
CA TRP A 354 -10.92 17.19 2.32
C TRP A 354 -12.27 17.73 1.81
N SER A 355 -12.29 18.33 0.63
CA SER A 355 -13.51 18.88 0.04
C SER A 355 -14.54 17.78 -0.21
N ASN A 356 -14.11 16.65 -0.77
CA ASN A 356 -14.95 15.47 -0.98
C ASN A 356 -15.52 14.95 0.34
N GLN A 357 -14.67 14.77 1.36
CA GLN A 357 -15.11 14.33 2.69
C GLN A 357 -16.13 15.28 3.31
N THR A 358 -15.87 16.59 3.24
CA THR A 358 -16.77 17.62 3.78
C THR A 358 -18.10 17.65 3.04
N PHE A 359 -18.07 17.49 1.71
CA PHE A 359 -19.26 17.41 0.87
C PHE A 359 -20.16 16.23 1.25
N GLN A 360 -19.58 15.03 1.36
CA GLN A 360 -20.32 13.82 1.71
C GLN A 360 -20.90 13.90 3.14
N LEU A 361 -20.12 14.43 4.10
CA LEU A 361 -20.61 14.65 5.46
C LEU A 361 -21.81 15.61 5.50
N ILE A 362 -21.79 16.68 4.70
CA ILE A 362 -22.86 17.68 4.65
C ILE A 362 -24.13 17.12 3.99
N ILE A 363 -24.00 16.27 2.97
CA ILE A 363 -25.16 15.58 2.36
C ILE A 363 -25.69 14.48 3.29
N GLY A 364 -24.85 13.95 4.19
CA GLY A 364 -25.23 12.89 5.12
C GLY A 364 -25.09 11.49 4.52
N GLU A 365 -24.26 11.34 3.48
CA GLU A 365 -23.94 10.01 2.96
C GLU A 365 -23.00 9.28 3.94
N PRO A 366 -23.21 7.97 4.17
CA PRO A 366 -22.35 7.18 5.02
C PRO A 366 -20.98 6.97 4.36
N GLU A 367 -19.99 7.79 4.71
CA GLU A 367 -18.60 7.52 4.36
C GLU A 367 -18.07 6.30 5.14
N THR A 368 -17.55 5.30 4.43
CA THR A 368 -16.90 4.15 5.05
C THR A 368 -15.47 4.47 5.48
N VAL A 369 -14.68 5.16 4.65
CA VAL A 369 -13.31 5.62 4.98
C VAL A 369 -12.99 6.95 4.27
N PRO A 370 -12.62 8.02 5.00
CA PRO A 370 -12.26 9.27 4.35
C PRO A 370 -10.96 9.19 3.54
N LEU A 371 -10.95 9.75 2.32
CA LEU A 371 -9.81 9.72 1.40
C LEU A 371 -8.50 10.25 2.00
N LEU A 372 -8.58 11.27 2.86
CA LEU A 372 -7.42 11.82 3.57
C LEU A 372 -6.73 10.75 4.43
N VAL A 373 -7.52 10.06 5.26
CA VAL A 373 -7.03 9.01 6.17
C VAL A 373 -6.48 7.85 5.36
N GLY A 374 -7.24 7.46 4.34
CA GLY A 374 -6.86 6.45 3.39
C GLY A 374 -5.50 6.67 2.73
N GLY A 375 -5.22 7.89 2.26
CA GLY A 375 -3.93 8.25 1.68
C GLY A 375 -2.76 8.06 2.65
N TRP A 376 -2.94 8.43 3.93
CA TRP A 376 -1.93 8.20 4.98
C TRP A 376 -1.70 6.72 5.27
N VAL A 377 -2.77 5.92 5.32
CA VAL A 377 -2.71 4.47 5.55
C VAL A 377 -2.01 3.77 4.38
N ILE A 378 -2.38 4.10 3.15
CA ILE A 378 -1.76 3.57 1.92
C ILE A 378 -0.28 3.91 1.89
N LEU A 379 0.09 5.18 2.10
CA LEU A 379 1.49 5.61 2.12
C LEU A 379 2.31 4.85 3.17
N THR A 380 1.78 4.73 4.38
CA THR A 380 2.45 3.99 5.47
C THR A 380 2.62 2.52 5.11
N THR A 381 1.57 1.91 4.56
CA THR A 381 1.57 0.49 4.16
C THR A 381 2.58 0.23 3.05
N ILE A 382 2.62 1.05 2.00
CA ILE A 382 3.59 0.92 0.89
C ILE A 382 5.02 0.97 1.43
N ILE A 383 5.34 1.96 2.28
CA ILE A 383 6.70 2.13 2.80
C ILE A 383 7.10 0.94 3.68
N VAL A 384 6.18 0.47 4.54
CA VAL A 384 6.42 -0.69 5.40
C VAL A 384 6.62 -1.95 4.56
N VAL A 385 5.70 -2.26 3.64
CA VAL A 385 5.78 -3.43 2.76
C VAL A 385 7.06 -3.40 1.92
N TYR A 386 7.42 -2.24 1.37
CA TYR A 386 8.67 -2.07 0.63
C TYR A 386 9.90 -2.36 1.50
N GLY A 387 9.98 -1.78 2.70
CA GLY A 387 11.09 -2.05 3.61
C GLY A 387 11.17 -3.50 4.06
N VAL A 388 10.00 -4.14 4.22
CA VAL A 388 9.85 -5.55 4.56
C VAL A 388 10.37 -6.46 3.46
N LEU A 389 9.93 -6.26 2.22
CA LEU A 389 10.34 -7.06 1.08
C LEU A 389 11.85 -6.95 0.87
N ASN A 390 12.41 -5.74 0.92
CA ASN A 390 13.86 -5.54 0.78
C ASN A 390 14.67 -6.23 1.89
N PHE A 391 14.17 -6.23 3.13
CA PHE A 391 14.80 -6.97 4.21
C PHE A 391 14.89 -8.48 3.89
N PHE A 392 13.79 -9.10 3.46
CA PHE A 392 13.78 -10.53 3.13
C PHE A 392 14.66 -10.85 1.93
N ILE A 393 14.60 -10.03 0.88
CA ILE A 393 15.43 -10.16 -0.32
C ILE A 393 16.90 -10.15 0.08
N GLU A 394 17.38 -9.05 0.68
CA GLU A 394 18.78 -8.94 1.06
C GLU A 394 19.22 -10.02 2.04
N ARG A 395 18.34 -10.43 2.98
CA ARG A 395 18.66 -11.49 3.95
C ARG A 395 18.93 -12.81 3.25
N ASN A 396 18.12 -13.17 2.26
CA ASN A 396 18.27 -14.41 1.51
C ASN A 396 19.53 -14.38 0.63
N PHE A 397 19.78 -13.28 -0.10
CA PHE A 397 20.97 -13.15 -0.95
C PHE A 397 22.27 -13.01 -0.14
N THR A 398 22.24 -12.40 1.05
CA THR A 398 23.40 -12.31 1.94
C THR A 398 23.85 -13.68 2.45
N ARG A 399 22.90 -14.61 2.67
CA ARG A 399 23.24 -16.00 3.03
C ARG A 399 24.05 -16.67 1.92
N SER A 400 23.63 -16.48 0.67
CA SER A 400 24.35 -17.00 -0.50
C SER A 400 25.74 -16.37 -0.65
N ARG A 401 25.88 -15.05 -0.49
CA ARG A 401 27.19 -14.36 -0.50
C ARG A 401 28.15 -14.90 0.55
N ARG A 402 27.67 -15.18 1.77
CA ARG A 402 28.51 -15.71 2.85
C ARG A 402 29.01 -17.13 2.55
N ILE A 403 28.18 -17.97 1.95
CA ILE A 403 28.58 -19.34 1.54
C ILE A 403 29.66 -19.26 0.46
N VAL A 404 29.47 -18.41 -0.55
CA VAL A 404 30.46 -18.20 -1.62
C VAL A 404 31.76 -17.59 -1.08
N ALA A 405 31.67 -16.57 -0.22
CA ALA A 405 32.84 -15.96 0.41
C ALA A 405 33.60 -16.93 1.32
N GLN A 406 32.90 -17.81 2.05
CA GLN A 406 33.53 -18.86 2.85
C GLN A 406 34.15 -19.96 1.98
N ALA A 407 33.54 -20.29 0.83
CA ALA A 407 34.13 -21.18 -0.15
C ALA A 407 35.39 -20.57 -0.79
N ALA A 408 35.36 -19.28 -1.12
CA ALA A 408 36.51 -18.55 -1.65
C ALA A 408 37.65 -18.38 -0.63
N LEU A 409 37.36 -18.29 0.67
CA LEU A 409 38.39 -18.28 1.71
C LEU A 409 38.96 -19.68 2.01
N LYS A 410 38.21 -20.75 1.70
CA LYS A 410 38.69 -22.14 1.81
C LYS A 410 39.42 -22.61 0.55
N GLY A 411 39.16 -21.98 -0.59
CA GLY A 411 39.84 -22.22 -1.86
C GLY A 411 40.94 -21.18 -2.11
N THR A 412 42.18 -21.61 -1.90
CA THR A 412 43.40 -21.05 -2.52
C THR A 412 44.02 -19.80 -1.86
N GLU A 413 45.17 -20.00 -1.22
CA GLU A 413 46.09 -18.99 -0.63
C GLU A 413 46.76 -18.06 -1.66
N THR A 414 46.44 -18.14 -2.96
CA THR A 414 47.15 -17.40 -4.02
C THR A 414 46.26 -16.59 -4.98
N ALA A 415 44.98 -16.38 -4.67
CA ALA A 415 44.12 -15.52 -5.50
C ALA A 415 44.11 -14.08 -4.98
N VAL A 416 44.75 -13.17 -5.73
CA VAL A 416 44.54 -11.71 -5.63
C VAL A 416 43.04 -11.44 -5.53
N PRO A 417 42.55 -10.57 -4.62
CA PRO A 417 41.12 -10.41 -4.40
C PRO A 417 40.44 -9.84 -5.65
N VAL A 418 39.92 -10.73 -6.51
CA VAL A 418 39.09 -10.40 -7.69
C VAL A 418 37.82 -9.63 -7.28
N ALA A 419 37.49 -9.61 -5.99
CA ALA A 419 36.42 -8.83 -5.38
C ALA A 419 36.55 -7.30 -5.58
N THR A 420 37.71 -6.76 -5.97
CA THR A 420 37.90 -5.31 -6.19
C THR A 420 37.71 -4.82 -7.64
N LEU A 421 37.48 -5.70 -8.62
CA LEU A 421 37.54 -5.32 -10.05
C LEU A 421 36.26 -5.50 -10.87
N ILE A 422 35.13 -5.89 -10.28
CA ILE A 422 33.85 -5.87 -11.01
C ILE A 422 33.24 -4.47 -10.84
N PRO A 423 33.32 -3.57 -11.84
CA PRO A 423 32.57 -2.33 -11.78
C PRO A 423 31.09 -2.65 -11.60
N ARG A 424 30.42 -2.00 -10.63
CA ARG A 424 28.96 -1.97 -10.53
C ARG A 424 28.40 -1.38 -11.82
N SER A 425 28.22 -2.20 -12.84
CA SER A 425 27.57 -1.78 -14.08
C SER A 425 26.13 -1.41 -13.76
N LYS A 426 25.62 -0.32 -14.33
CA LYS A 426 24.25 0.18 -14.12
C LYS A 426 23.18 -0.69 -14.81
N GLY A 427 23.39 -1.99 -14.96
CA GLY A 427 22.45 -2.95 -15.55
C GLY A 427 21.99 -3.99 -14.53
N LEU A 428 20.78 -4.56 -14.71
CA LEU A 428 20.26 -5.69 -13.94
C LEU A 428 21.09 -6.93 -14.22
N THR A 429 22.25 -7.05 -13.56
CA THR A 429 23.21 -8.13 -13.81
C THR A 429 23.06 -9.27 -12.83
N ASN A 430 22.27 -9.07 -11.76
CA ASN A 430 22.08 -10.05 -10.71
C ASN A 430 20.62 -10.17 -10.27
N PHE A 431 20.23 -11.37 -9.81
CA PHE A 431 18.88 -11.66 -9.30
C PHE A 431 18.52 -10.81 -8.08
N GLU A 432 19.49 -10.36 -7.29
CA GLU A 432 19.26 -9.48 -6.15
C GLU A 432 18.74 -8.10 -6.58
N GLU A 433 19.35 -7.49 -7.60
CA GLU A 433 18.93 -6.19 -8.15
C GLU A 433 17.55 -6.30 -8.80
N LEU A 434 17.30 -7.41 -9.51
CA LEU A 434 15.99 -7.71 -10.06
C LEU A 434 14.94 -7.84 -8.95
N ALA A 435 15.21 -8.61 -7.89
CA ALA A 435 14.29 -8.80 -6.78
C ALA A 435 13.98 -7.47 -6.06
N GLN A 436 14.99 -6.63 -5.82
CA GLN A 436 14.79 -5.30 -5.21
C GLN A 436 13.94 -4.39 -6.10
N ARG A 437 14.13 -4.43 -7.43
CA ARG A 437 13.30 -3.68 -8.39
C ARG A 437 11.87 -4.19 -8.41
N ILE A 438 11.68 -5.51 -8.40
CA ILE A 438 10.37 -6.18 -8.31
C ILE A 438 9.63 -5.75 -7.04
N ALA A 439 10.29 -5.75 -5.88
CA ALA A 439 9.70 -5.31 -4.63
C ALA A 439 9.24 -3.84 -4.69
N GLY A 440 10.03 -2.96 -5.30
CA GLY A 440 9.64 -1.57 -5.54
C GLY A 440 8.41 -1.43 -6.43
N ILE A 441 8.35 -2.19 -7.53
CA ILE A 441 7.21 -2.16 -8.46
C ILE A 441 5.96 -2.73 -7.79
N ILE A 442 6.05 -3.87 -7.08
CA ILE A 442 4.92 -4.46 -6.34
C ILE A 442 4.38 -3.47 -5.32
N ALA A 443 5.26 -2.85 -4.51
CA ALA A 443 4.82 -1.88 -3.51
C ALA A 443 4.12 -0.67 -4.15
N PHE A 444 4.62 -0.18 -5.29
CA PHE A 444 3.99 0.91 -6.04
C PHE A 444 2.64 0.50 -6.65
N VAL A 445 2.58 -0.65 -7.34
CA VAL A 445 1.37 -1.16 -8.00
C VAL A 445 0.28 -1.49 -6.98
N ALA A 446 0.63 -2.17 -5.88
CA ALA A 446 -0.29 -2.44 -4.79
C ALA A 446 -0.81 -1.14 -4.15
N GLY A 447 0.07 -0.15 -4.01
CA GLY A 447 -0.29 1.19 -3.54
C GLY A 447 -1.28 1.91 -4.45
N LEU A 448 -1.02 1.89 -5.75
CA LEU A 448 -1.90 2.46 -6.77
C LEU A 448 -3.26 1.75 -6.81
N TYR A 449 -3.26 0.41 -6.74
CA TYR A 449 -4.47 -0.38 -6.68
C TYR A 449 -5.30 -0.07 -5.43
N ALA A 450 -4.67 -0.06 -4.24
CA ALA A 450 -5.34 0.31 -3.00
C ALA A 450 -5.94 1.72 -3.08
N PHE A 451 -5.24 2.66 -3.73
CA PHE A 451 -5.74 4.00 -3.97
C PHE A 451 -6.98 4.01 -4.89
N VAL A 452 -6.93 3.27 -6.00
CA VAL A 452 -8.06 3.16 -6.94
C VAL A 452 -9.27 2.51 -6.28
N VAL A 453 -9.08 1.40 -5.55
CA VAL A 453 -10.16 0.70 -4.84
C VAL A 453 -10.80 1.59 -3.78
N MET A 454 -9.98 2.30 -3.02
CA MET A 454 -10.47 3.23 -2.00
C MET A 454 -11.20 4.43 -2.62
N TRP A 455 -10.83 4.82 -3.84
CA TRP A 455 -11.52 5.86 -4.59
C TRP A 455 -12.82 5.36 -5.24
N SER A 456 -12.81 4.14 -5.81
CA SER A 456 -13.95 3.58 -6.53
C SER A 456 -15.09 3.14 -5.61
N GLY A 457 -14.82 2.86 -4.33
CA GLY A 457 -15.85 2.63 -3.31
C GLY A 457 -16.89 3.75 -3.19
N ASN A 458 -16.55 4.97 -3.63
CA ASN A 458 -17.44 6.14 -3.64
C ASN A 458 -18.02 6.46 -5.04
N ALA A 459 -17.56 5.79 -6.11
CA ALA A 459 -18.00 6.03 -7.47
C ALA A 459 -18.78 4.80 -7.97
N GLY A 460 -20.11 4.88 -7.94
CA GLY A 460 -21.01 3.77 -8.27
C GLY A 460 -20.66 3.01 -9.55
N ILE A 461 -20.36 1.72 -9.38
CA ILE A 461 -20.59 0.54 -10.24
C ILE A 461 -20.10 0.55 -11.71
N MET A 462 -19.79 1.68 -12.35
CA MET A 462 -19.31 1.73 -13.75
C MET A 462 -17.77 1.78 -13.89
N ALA A 463 -17.04 2.07 -12.80
CA ALA A 463 -15.58 2.17 -12.80
C ALA A 463 -14.85 0.81 -12.69
N ASN A 464 -15.54 -0.26 -12.27
CA ASN A 464 -14.89 -1.53 -11.94
C ASN A 464 -14.35 -2.26 -13.19
N SER A 465 -15.07 -2.27 -14.32
CA SER A 465 -14.62 -3.05 -15.49
C SER A 465 -13.36 -2.50 -16.18
N ILE A 466 -13.20 -1.18 -16.25
CA ILE A 466 -12.03 -0.56 -16.90
C ILE A 466 -10.83 -0.57 -15.97
N ALA A 467 -11.04 -0.29 -14.67
CA ALA A 467 -9.97 -0.33 -13.68
C ALA A 467 -9.42 -1.74 -13.51
N ASP A 468 -10.29 -2.75 -13.44
CA ASP A 468 -9.90 -4.15 -13.29
C ASP A 468 -9.11 -4.64 -14.52
N ARG A 469 -9.62 -4.41 -15.74
CA ARG A 469 -8.89 -4.75 -16.98
C ARG A 469 -7.55 -4.03 -17.10
N SER A 470 -7.50 -2.75 -16.72
CA SER A 470 -6.25 -1.97 -16.76
C SER A 470 -5.22 -2.53 -15.76
N PHE A 471 -5.69 -2.94 -14.58
CA PHE A 471 -4.84 -3.57 -13.57
C PHE A 471 -4.32 -4.92 -14.05
N ASP A 472 -5.17 -5.76 -14.65
CA ASP A 472 -4.78 -7.06 -15.19
C ASP A 472 -3.71 -6.91 -16.28
N ILE A 473 -3.88 -5.95 -17.19
CA ILE A 473 -2.85 -5.63 -18.21
C ILE A 473 -1.52 -5.23 -17.55
N VAL A 474 -1.55 -4.37 -16.53
CA VAL A 474 -0.34 -3.96 -15.80
C VAL A 474 0.31 -5.16 -15.13
N VAL A 475 -0.46 -6.06 -14.54
CA VAL A 475 0.04 -7.31 -13.91
C VAL A 475 0.65 -8.25 -14.96
N ILE A 476 0.01 -8.44 -16.10
CA ILE A 476 0.53 -9.25 -17.22
C ILE A 476 1.88 -8.68 -17.71
N LEU A 477 1.94 -7.37 -17.97
CA LEU A 477 3.18 -6.70 -18.37
C LEU A 477 4.26 -6.82 -17.30
N PHE A 478 3.87 -6.73 -16.02
CA PHE A 478 4.78 -6.87 -14.89
C PHE A 478 5.34 -8.30 -14.78
N LEU A 479 4.51 -9.33 -14.87
CA LEU A 479 4.94 -10.73 -14.89
C LEU A 479 5.82 -11.04 -16.10
N GLY A 480 5.47 -10.49 -17.27
CA GLY A 480 6.29 -10.56 -18.48
C GLY A 480 7.66 -9.93 -18.30
N TYR A 481 7.71 -8.73 -17.69
CA TYR A 481 8.95 -8.05 -17.34
C TYR A 481 9.82 -8.88 -16.37
N ILE A 482 9.21 -9.52 -15.36
CA ILE A 482 9.90 -10.42 -14.43
C ILE A 482 10.48 -11.60 -15.19
N GLY A 483 9.66 -12.31 -15.97
CA GLY A 483 10.07 -13.49 -16.73
C GLY A 483 11.20 -13.19 -17.70
N TYR A 484 11.08 -12.08 -18.45
CA TYR A 484 12.10 -11.62 -19.39
C TYR A 484 13.46 -11.40 -18.71
N ASN A 485 13.48 -10.61 -17.62
CA ASN A 485 14.74 -10.28 -16.95
C ASN A 485 15.30 -11.46 -16.14
N ALA A 486 14.43 -12.26 -15.51
CA ALA A 486 14.86 -13.46 -14.79
C ALA A 486 15.50 -14.47 -15.74
N PHE A 487 14.87 -14.73 -16.90
CA PHE A 487 15.43 -15.63 -17.90
C PHE A 487 16.71 -15.07 -18.50
N ARG A 488 16.75 -13.78 -18.84
CA ARG A 488 17.97 -13.11 -19.33
C ARG A 488 19.13 -13.28 -18.34
N ILE A 489 18.94 -12.95 -17.07
CA ILE A 489 19.97 -13.08 -16.02
C ILE A 489 20.38 -14.55 -15.85
N TRP A 490 19.42 -15.47 -15.89
CA TRP A 490 19.69 -16.91 -15.80
C TRP A 490 20.60 -17.40 -16.93
N VAL A 491 20.29 -17.06 -18.19
CA VAL A 491 21.11 -17.45 -19.34
C VAL A 491 22.47 -16.74 -19.31
N ASP A 492 22.50 -15.44 -19.05
CA ASP A 492 23.76 -14.68 -18.98
C ASP A 492 24.70 -15.27 -17.89
N LYS A 493 24.14 -15.67 -16.74
CA LYS A 493 24.90 -16.37 -15.70
C LYS A 493 25.41 -17.73 -16.17
N LYS A 494 24.58 -18.50 -16.89
CA LYS A 494 24.96 -19.82 -17.39
C LYS A 494 26.06 -19.75 -18.46
N ILE A 495 26.01 -18.75 -19.34
CA ILE A 495 27.07 -18.48 -20.32
C ILE A 495 28.41 -18.25 -19.61
N VAL A 496 28.42 -17.45 -18.54
CA VAL A 496 29.65 -17.15 -17.78
C VAL A 496 30.17 -18.39 -17.05
N GLU A 497 29.30 -19.21 -16.47
CA GLU A 497 29.69 -20.49 -15.83
C GLU A 497 30.35 -21.46 -16.82
N GLU A 498 29.85 -21.52 -18.06
CA GLU A 498 30.39 -22.43 -19.09
C GLU A 498 31.64 -21.89 -19.81
N GLN A 499 31.85 -20.57 -19.82
CA GLN A 499 33.07 -19.95 -20.37
C GLN A 499 34.23 -19.89 -19.36
N GLY A 500 33.94 -19.97 -18.05
CA GLY A 500 34.90 -19.75 -16.97
C GLY A 500 35.92 -20.87 -16.71
N ASP A 501 35.91 -21.95 -17.49
CA ASP A 501 36.80 -23.10 -17.32
C ASP A 501 37.79 -23.28 -18.50
N ILE A 502 37.91 -22.28 -19.36
CA ILE A 502 39.06 -22.18 -20.27
C ILE A 502 40.22 -21.60 -19.44
N GLU A 503 40.73 -22.36 -18.47
CA GLU A 503 42.15 -22.25 -18.16
C GLU A 503 42.89 -22.45 -19.49
N ALA A 504 43.91 -21.63 -19.72
CA ALA A 504 44.87 -21.85 -20.79
C ALA A 504 45.66 -23.13 -20.46
N GLY A 505 44.98 -24.28 -20.49
CA GLY A 505 45.56 -25.60 -20.41
C GLY A 505 46.47 -25.79 -21.61
N GLU A 506 47.70 -26.16 -21.30
CA GLU A 506 48.81 -26.32 -22.23
C GLU A 506 48.40 -27.00 -23.54
N LEU A 507 48.91 -26.46 -24.64
CA LEU A 507 48.89 -27.06 -25.97
C LEU A 507 49.44 -28.49 -25.88
N GLY A 508 48.58 -29.52 -25.78
CA GLY A 508 49.09 -30.88 -25.73
C GLY A 508 48.14 -32.07 -25.55
N ASP A 509 46.87 -31.92 -25.16
CA ASP A 509 45.99 -33.09 -24.94
C ASP A 509 44.67 -32.98 -25.73
N GLU A 510 44.61 -33.72 -26.83
CA GLU A 510 43.44 -33.85 -27.70
C GLU A 510 42.41 -34.76 -27.04
N GLY A 511 41.33 -34.19 -26.48
CA GLY A 511 40.16 -35.02 -26.12
C GLY A 511 39.06 -34.44 -25.24
N GLY A 512 39.20 -33.24 -24.65
CA GLY A 512 38.23 -32.74 -23.66
C GLY A 512 37.51 -31.42 -23.95
N GLY A 513 37.99 -30.60 -24.89
CA GLY A 513 37.61 -29.18 -24.99
C GLY A 513 36.45 -28.80 -25.93
N THR A 514 35.93 -29.72 -26.73
CA THR A 514 35.02 -29.38 -27.86
C THR A 514 33.57 -29.13 -27.45
N SER A 515 33.08 -29.74 -26.37
CA SER A 515 31.67 -29.61 -25.95
C SER A 515 31.37 -28.27 -25.27
N ALA A 516 32.32 -27.72 -24.49
CA ALA A 516 32.15 -26.43 -23.82
C ALA A 516 32.07 -25.25 -24.81
N SER A 517 32.86 -25.31 -25.90
CA SER A 517 32.90 -24.25 -26.93
C SER A 517 31.62 -24.19 -27.79
N ARG A 518 30.98 -25.33 -28.07
CA ARG A 518 29.69 -25.38 -28.81
C ARG A 518 28.51 -24.86 -27.98
N LEU A 519 28.43 -25.22 -26.70
CA LEU A 519 27.41 -24.70 -25.79
C LEU A 519 27.53 -23.18 -25.63
N ALA A 520 28.75 -22.66 -25.45
CA ALA A 520 29.02 -21.23 -25.33
C ALA A 520 28.59 -20.40 -26.57
N THR A 521 28.54 -21.02 -27.75
CA THR A 521 28.15 -20.38 -29.01
C THR A 521 26.66 -20.55 -29.36
N LEU A 522 26.00 -21.62 -28.88
CA LEU A 522 24.55 -21.84 -29.05
C LEU A 522 23.70 -21.09 -28.01
N LEU A 523 24.21 -20.94 -26.79
CA LEU A 523 23.48 -20.35 -25.67
C LEU A 523 23.01 -18.90 -25.91
N PRO A 524 23.77 -18.01 -26.60
CA PRO A 524 23.29 -16.68 -26.98
C PRO A 524 22.15 -16.68 -28.01
N LEU A 525 22.14 -17.64 -28.95
CA LEU A 525 21.05 -17.78 -29.92
C LEU A 525 19.77 -18.27 -29.23
N PHE A 526 19.90 -19.25 -28.33
CA PHE A 526 18.81 -19.74 -27.49
C PHE A 526 18.23 -18.64 -26.60
N ARG A 527 19.10 -17.78 -26.02
CA ARG A 527 18.69 -16.59 -25.26
C ARG A 527 17.74 -15.73 -26.07
N ASN A 528 18.15 -15.30 -27.27
CA ASN A 528 17.35 -14.41 -28.10
C ASN A 528 16.04 -15.07 -28.54
N PHE A 529 16.07 -16.36 -28.88
CA PHE A 529 14.86 -17.11 -29.25
C PHE A 529 13.83 -17.12 -28.12
N ILE A 530 14.21 -17.53 -26.90
CA ILE A 530 13.28 -17.58 -25.76
C ILE A 530 12.81 -16.18 -25.36
N LEU A 531 13.67 -15.17 -25.41
CA LEU A 531 13.25 -13.78 -25.13
C LEU A 531 12.21 -13.28 -26.13
N ILE A 532 12.33 -13.63 -27.42
CA ILE A 532 11.30 -13.33 -28.43
C ILE A 532 9.99 -14.04 -28.10
N VAL A 533 10.04 -15.32 -27.73
CA VAL A 533 8.85 -16.09 -27.33
C VAL A 533 8.16 -15.46 -26.12
N ILE A 534 8.90 -15.09 -25.07
CA ILE A 534 8.34 -14.41 -23.89
C ILE A 534 7.63 -13.12 -24.28
N VAL A 535 8.27 -12.27 -25.10
CA VAL A 535 7.66 -11.01 -25.55
C VAL A 535 6.39 -11.27 -26.38
N ALA A 536 6.41 -12.25 -27.29
CA ALA A 536 5.25 -12.63 -28.08
C ALA A 536 4.10 -13.14 -27.20
N THR A 537 4.37 -13.99 -26.21
CA THR A 537 3.36 -14.48 -25.27
C THR A 537 2.74 -13.35 -24.45
N VAL A 538 3.56 -12.46 -23.88
CA VAL A 538 3.07 -11.31 -23.09
C VAL A 538 2.22 -10.38 -23.95
N PHE A 539 2.63 -10.15 -25.20
CA PHE A 539 1.87 -9.35 -26.17
C PHE A 539 0.51 -9.98 -26.49
N LEU A 540 0.45 -11.29 -26.75
CA LEU A 540 -0.80 -12.00 -27.03
C LEU A 540 -1.75 -12.00 -25.83
N ILE A 541 -1.25 -12.24 -24.61
CA ILE A 541 -2.06 -12.20 -23.40
C ILE A 541 -2.59 -10.78 -23.17
N GLY A 542 -1.76 -9.74 -23.36
CA GLY A 542 -2.20 -8.35 -23.25
C GLY A 542 -3.29 -7.96 -24.26
N LEU A 543 -3.20 -8.47 -25.50
CA LEU A 543 -4.26 -8.27 -26.52
C LEU A 543 -5.57 -8.97 -26.13
N MET A 544 -5.49 -10.16 -25.55
CA MET A 544 -6.66 -10.91 -25.09
C MET A 544 -7.42 -10.15 -24.00
N GLU A 545 -6.70 -9.52 -23.07
CA GLU A 545 -7.28 -8.71 -21.99
C GLU A 545 -7.94 -7.42 -22.52
N LEU A 546 -7.44 -6.88 -23.63
CA LEU A 546 -8.07 -5.79 -24.37
C LEU A 546 -9.29 -6.21 -25.19
N GLY A 547 -9.65 -7.50 -25.17
CA GLY A 547 -10.77 -8.05 -25.94
C GLY A 547 -10.48 -8.27 -27.43
N VAL A 548 -9.21 -8.22 -27.84
CA VAL A 548 -8.82 -8.50 -29.23
C VAL A 548 -8.79 -10.01 -29.48
N ASN A 549 -9.43 -10.46 -30.56
CA ASN A 549 -9.38 -11.86 -30.95
C ASN A 549 -7.97 -12.23 -31.47
N VAL A 550 -7.26 -13.04 -30.69
CA VAL A 550 -5.90 -13.50 -30.98
C VAL A 550 -5.84 -14.71 -31.93
N GLY A 551 -6.97 -15.29 -32.32
CA GLY A 551 -7.06 -16.46 -33.20
C GLY A 551 -6.29 -16.30 -34.53
N PRO A 552 -6.44 -15.19 -35.27
CA PRO A 552 -5.66 -14.93 -36.48
C PRO A 552 -4.15 -14.83 -36.22
N LEU A 553 -3.74 -14.27 -35.08
CA LEU A 553 -2.32 -14.17 -34.71
C LEU A 553 -1.73 -15.56 -34.41
N PHE A 554 -2.48 -16.44 -33.73
CA PHE A 554 -2.08 -17.84 -33.53
C PHE A 554 -1.98 -18.61 -34.84
N ALA A 555 -2.91 -18.40 -35.79
CA ALA A 555 -2.86 -19.03 -37.10
C ALA A 555 -1.62 -18.58 -37.90
N GLY A 556 -1.31 -17.27 -37.92
CA GLY A 556 -0.12 -16.73 -38.56
C GLY A 556 1.18 -17.22 -37.92
N ALA A 557 1.26 -17.21 -36.57
CA ALA A 557 2.40 -17.76 -35.83
C ALA A 557 2.61 -19.25 -36.10
N GLY A 558 1.52 -20.02 -36.25
CA GLY A 558 1.57 -21.42 -36.63
C GLY A 558 2.24 -21.65 -37.99
N ILE A 559 1.88 -20.88 -39.01
CA ILE A 559 2.50 -20.96 -40.36
C ILE A 559 4.00 -20.62 -40.29
N VAL A 560 4.38 -19.57 -39.57
CA VAL A 560 5.79 -19.20 -39.37
C VAL A 560 6.54 -20.31 -38.63
N GLY A 561 5.95 -20.89 -37.60
CA GLY A 561 6.53 -22.00 -36.84
C GLY A 561 6.81 -23.23 -37.71
N VAL A 562 5.88 -23.58 -38.59
CA VAL A 562 6.06 -24.67 -39.56
C VAL A 562 7.18 -24.37 -40.56
N ALA A 563 7.25 -23.13 -41.09
CA ALA A 563 8.30 -22.72 -42.01
C ALA A 563 9.71 -22.79 -41.37
N VAL A 564 9.85 -22.31 -40.14
CA VAL A 564 11.09 -22.43 -39.35
C VAL A 564 11.40 -23.90 -39.03
N GLY A 565 10.37 -24.70 -38.74
CA GLY A 565 10.48 -26.14 -38.51
C GLY A 565 11.08 -26.87 -39.71
N PHE A 566 10.62 -26.60 -40.93
CA PHE A 566 11.19 -27.16 -42.16
C PHE A 566 12.62 -26.68 -42.43
N GLY A 567 12.90 -25.39 -42.21
CA GLY A 567 14.25 -24.81 -42.42
C GLY A 567 15.32 -25.30 -41.43
N SER A 568 14.92 -25.78 -40.25
CA SER A 568 15.84 -26.25 -39.21
C SER A 568 16.08 -27.76 -39.20
N GLN A 569 15.41 -28.54 -40.05
CA GLN A 569 15.51 -30.01 -40.06
C GLN A 569 16.94 -30.52 -40.29
N SER A 570 17.70 -29.89 -41.18
CA SER A 570 19.11 -30.27 -41.42
C SER A 570 19.97 -29.99 -40.20
N LEU A 571 19.84 -28.80 -39.58
CA LEU A 571 20.61 -28.40 -38.42
C LEU A 571 20.35 -29.29 -37.19
N VAL A 572 19.10 -29.69 -36.97
CA VAL A 572 18.76 -30.64 -35.90
C VAL A 572 19.35 -32.02 -36.17
N ARG A 573 19.29 -32.50 -37.42
CA ARG A 573 19.88 -33.77 -37.83
C ARG A 573 21.40 -33.77 -37.58
N ASP A 574 22.07 -32.67 -37.91
CA ASP A 574 23.51 -32.51 -37.75
C ASP A 574 23.95 -32.50 -36.28
N ILE A 575 23.14 -31.92 -35.38
CA ILE A 575 23.37 -32.01 -33.92
C ILE A 575 23.27 -33.44 -33.40
N PHE A 576 22.26 -34.21 -33.85
CA PHE A 576 22.06 -35.60 -33.39
C PHE A 576 23.06 -36.58 -33.99
N SER A 577 23.55 -36.33 -35.20
CA SER A 577 24.57 -37.17 -35.85
C SER A 577 25.99 -36.88 -35.37
N GLY A 578 26.20 -35.83 -34.56
CA GLY A 578 27.49 -35.49 -33.96
C GLY A 578 28.48 -34.82 -34.93
N ALA A 579 27.99 -34.25 -36.04
CA ALA A 579 28.81 -33.56 -37.04
C ALA A 579 29.37 -32.21 -36.56
#